data_AF-A0A3M0YUF6-F1
#
_entry.id   AF-A0A3M0YUF6-F1
#
_cell.length_a   1.000
_cell.length_b   1.000
_cell.length_c   1.000
_cell.angle_alpha   90.00
_cell.angle_beta   90.00
_cell.angle_gamma   90.00
#
_symmetry.space_group_name_H-M   'P 1'
#
loop_
_entity.id
_entity.type
_entity.pdbx_description
1 polymer ?
#
loop_
_entity_poly.entity_id
_entity_poly.type
_entity_poly.pdbx_seq_one_letter_code
_entity_poly.pdbx_strand_id
1 'polypeptide(L)'
;QPEGAPAFEMRVGIHTGAVVAGVVGTRKFAFDIWGQTVNVAQRLEQRCPLNAIQVSAHTLEACGAHSFVASPNGHYTPPDGQPIPTFLIAWR
;
A
#
# COMPACT_ATOMS: atom_id res chain seq x y z
N GLN A 1 -2.86 -14.34 21.94
CA GLN A 1 -2.34 -13.09 22.53
C GLN A 1 -2.65 -13.14 24.01
N PRO A 2 -1.71 -12.91 24.94
CA PRO A 2 -2.05 -12.87 26.36
C PRO A 2 -3.09 -11.77 26.58
N GLU A 3 -4.14 -12.08 27.34
CA GLU A 3 -5.21 -11.15 27.64
C GLU A 3 -4.64 -9.90 28.33
N GLY A 4 -4.84 -8.72 27.73
CA GLY A 4 -4.43 -7.43 28.30
C GLY A 4 -3.14 -6.80 27.74
N ALA A 5 -2.41 -7.46 26.83
CA ALA A 5 -1.31 -6.80 26.13
C ALA A 5 -1.84 -5.79 25.08
N PRO A 6 -1.29 -4.57 24.99
CA PRO A 6 -1.72 -3.58 24.01
C PRO A 6 -1.61 -4.15 22.60
N ALA A 7 -2.68 -4.04 21.80
CA ALA A 7 -2.67 -4.43 20.41
C ALA A 7 -1.76 -3.47 19.63
N PHE A 8 -0.90 -4.02 18.76
CA PHE A 8 -0.07 -3.20 17.90
C PHE A 8 -0.94 -2.55 16.83
N GLU A 9 -1.07 -1.23 16.89
CA GLU A 9 -1.85 -0.49 15.90
C GLU A 9 -1.04 -0.29 14.62
N MET A 10 -1.68 -0.50 13.48
CA MET A 10 -0.99 -0.52 12.19
C MET A 10 -1.80 0.23 11.12
N ARG A 11 -1.08 0.82 10.17
CA ARG A 11 -1.63 1.29 8.91
C ARG A 11 -0.92 0.57 7.77
N VAL A 12 -1.67 0.22 6.73
CA VAL A 12 -1.10 -0.47 5.57
C VAL A 12 -1.57 0.22 4.29
N GLY A 13 -0.63 0.56 3.41
CA GLY A 13 -0.88 1.07 2.07
C GLY A 13 -0.37 0.09 1.01
N ILE A 14 -1.20 -0.29 0.04
CA ILE A 14 -0.83 -1.25 -1.00
C ILE A 14 -1.10 -0.67 -2.39
N HIS A 15 -0.07 -0.64 -3.22
CA HIS A 15 -0.16 -0.24 -4.62
C HIS A 15 0.57 -1.24 -5.52
N THR A 16 0.03 -1.45 -6.73
CA THR A 16 0.60 -2.35 -7.73
C THR A 16 1.05 -1.56 -8.96
N GLY A 17 2.29 -1.80 -9.38
CA GLY A 17 2.92 -1.13 -10.53
C GLY A 17 4.37 -1.57 -10.70
N ALA A 18 5.03 -1.05 -11.73
CA ALA A 18 6.43 -1.37 -12.01
C ALA A 18 7.37 -0.75 -10.95
N VAL A 19 8.45 -1.47 -10.61
CA VAL A 19 9.48 -1.03 -9.67
C VAL A 19 10.87 -1.25 -10.24
N VAL A 20 11.84 -0.46 -9.77
CA VAL A 20 13.27 -0.70 -10.02
C VAL A 20 13.84 -1.35 -8.77
N ALA A 21 14.56 -2.45 -8.92
CA ALA A 21 15.20 -3.16 -7.83
C ALA A 21 16.71 -3.28 -8.08
N GLY A 22 17.51 -3.26 -7.02
CA GLY A 22 18.95 -3.39 -7.15
C GLY A 22 19.67 -3.59 -5.84
N VAL A 23 20.98 -3.83 -5.92
CA VAL A 23 21.86 -3.90 -4.75
C VAL A 23 22.65 -2.60 -4.64
N VAL A 24 22.58 -1.95 -3.48
CA VAL A 24 23.34 -0.75 -3.15
C VAL A 24 24.55 -1.10 -2.29
N GLY A 25 25.65 -0.40 -2.54
CA GLY A 25 26.87 -0.47 -1.73
C GLY A 25 27.88 -1.48 -2.27
N THR A 26 29.16 -1.16 -2.11
CA THR A 26 30.27 -2.00 -2.58
C THR A 26 30.94 -2.81 -1.47
N ARG A 27 30.66 -2.47 -0.19
CA ARG A 27 31.24 -3.12 1.00
C ARG A 27 30.20 -3.77 1.92
N LYS A 28 28.98 -3.22 1.95
CA LYS A 28 27.82 -3.78 2.66
C LYS A 28 26.66 -3.75 1.68
N PHE A 29 26.38 -4.89 1.08
CA PHE A 29 25.35 -5.03 0.07
C PHE A 29 23.97 -4.97 0.72
N ALA A 30 23.10 -4.08 0.23
CA ALA A 30 21.69 -4.03 0.61
C ALA A 30 20.83 -4.12 -0.66
N PHE A 31 19.90 -5.06 -0.69
CA PHE A 31 18.89 -5.11 -1.75
C PHE A 31 17.76 -4.15 -1.40
N ASP A 32 17.36 -3.31 -2.36
CA ASP A 32 16.36 -2.29 -2.15
C ASP A 32 15.58 -2.01 -3.45
N ILE A 33 14.41 -1.38 -3.31
CA ILE A 33 13.45 -1.10 -4.38
C ILE A 33 13.07 0.38 -4.40
N TRP A 34 13.01 0.96 -5.60
CA TRP A 34 12.65 2.37 -5.81
C TRP A 34 11.67 2.53 -6.97
N GLY A 35 11.11 3.74 -7.09
CA GLY A 35 10.25 4.14 -8.20
C GLY A 35 8.95 4.79 -7.75
N GLN A 36 8.13 5.20 -8.72
CA GLN A 36 6.86 5.84 -8.41
C GLN A 36 5.88 4.90 -7.68
N THR A 37 5.89 3.61 -8.01
CA THR A 37 5.00 2.62 -7.36
C THR A 37 5.21 2.56 -5.84
N VAL A 38 6.46 2.57 -5.36
CA VAL A 38 6.75 2.59 -3.91
C VAL A 38 6.38 3.92 -3.27
N ASN A 39 6.58 5.05 -3.96
CA ASN A 39 6.13 6.35 -3.47
C ASN A 39 4.60 6.40 -3.32
N VAL A 40 3.84 5.88 -4.30
CA VAL A 40 2.38 5.79 -4.23
C VAL A 40 1.96 4.91 -3.05
N ALA A 41 2.54 3.71 -2.91
CA ALA A 41 2.24 2.81 -1.79
C ALA A 41 2.46 3.48 -0.42
N GLN A 42 3.58 4.20 -0.26
CA GLN A 42 3.87 4.97 0.94
C GLN A 42 2.79 6.05 1.18
N ARG A 43 2.36 6.77 0.14
CA ARG A 43 1.31 7.79 0.27
C ARG A 43 -0.06 7.21 0.63
N LEU A 44 -0.35 5.98 0.19
CA LEU A 44 -1.56 5.28 0.62
C LEU A 44 -1.49 4.91 2.10
N GLU A 45 -0.36 4.42 2.61
CA GLU A 45 -0.19 4.15 4.05
C GLU A 45 -0.37 5.42 4.88
N GLN A 46 0.25 6.52 4.46
CA GLN A 46 0.19 7.79 5.19
C GLN A 46 -1.24 8.34 5.30
N ARG A 47 -2.10 8.06 4.32
CA ARG A 47 -3.52 8.49 4.29
C ARG A 47 -4.47 7.45 4.87
N CYS A 48 -3.96 6.26 5.19
CA CYS A 48 -4.76 5.18 5.73
C CYS A 48 -5.22 5.51 7.16
N PRO A 49 -6.48 5.25 7.51
CA PRO A 49 -6.91 5.25 8.91
C PRO A 49 -6.13 4.22 9.73
N LEU A 50 -6.04 4.45 11.04
CA LEU A 50 -5.45 3.50 11.99
C LEU A 50 -6.23 2.17 11.97
N ASN A 51 -5.50 1.05 12.02
CA ASN A 51 -6.04 -0.31 11.97
C ASN A 51 -6.80 -0.65 10.67
N ALA A 52 -6.44 0.00 9.57
CA ALA A 52 -7.02 -0.26 8.26
C ALA A 52 -5.95 -0.56 7.19
N ILE A 53 -6.43 -1.06 6.05
CA ILE A 53 -5.62 -1.32 4.86
C ILE A 53 -6.21 -0.49 3.72
N GLN A 54 -5.42 0.45 3.19
CA GLN A 54 -5.78 1.25 2.02
C GLN A 54 -5.09 0.70 0.78
N VAL A 55 -5.86 0.45 -0.28
CA VAL A 55 -5.35 -0.10 -1.53
C VAL A 55 -5.72 0.79 -2.72
N SER A 56 -4.88 0.77 -3.76
CA SER A 56 -5.22 1.40 -5.04
C SER A 56 -6.17 0.53 -5.88
N ALA A 57 -6.83 1.14 -6.85
CA ALA A 57 -7.58 0.45 -7.90
C ALA A 57 -6.76 -0.62 -8.62
N HIS A 58 -5.48 -0.33 -8.92
CA HIS A 58 -4.58 -1.28 -9.59
C HIS A 58 -4.37 -2.56 -8.76
N THR A 59 -4.24 -2.41 -7.43
CA THR A 59 -4.10 -3.55 -6.52
C THR A 59 -5.39 -4.38 -6.49
N LEU A 60 -6.55 -3.72 -6.40
CA LEU A 60 -7.84 -4.40 -6.35
C LEU A 60 -8.11 -5.20 -7.64
N GLU A 61 -7.75 -4.62 -8.79
CA GLU A 61 -7.81 -5.30 -10.09
C GLU A 61 -6.86 -6.51 -10.14
N ALA A 62 -5.60 -6.32 -9.74
CA ALA A 62 -4.59 -7.38 -9.75
C ALA A 62 -4.93 -8.57 -8.82
N CYS A 63 -5.62 -8.33 -7.70
CA CYS A 63 -6.03 -9.37 -6.75
C CYS A 63 -7.36 -10.07 -7.11
N GLY A 64 -8.03 -9.62 -8.17
CA GLY A 64 -9.40 -10.05 -8.50
C GLY A 64 -10.41 -9.40 -7.55
N ALA A 65 -11.22 -8.47 -8.07
CA ALA A 65 -12.12 -7.61 -7.30
C ALA A 65 -13.15 -8.34 -6.42
N HIS A 66 -13.35 -9.65 -6.61
CA HIS A 66 -14.31 -10.47 -5.84
C HIS A 66 -13.73 -11.08 -4.55
N SER A 67 -12.42 -10.98 -4.34
CA SER A 67 -11.74 -11.63 -3.21
C SER A 67 -11.89 -10.86 -1.89
N PHE A 68 -12.29 -9.58 -1.93
CA PHE A 68 -12.29 -8.70 -0.77
C PHE A 68 -13.53 -7.78 -0.76
N VAL A 69 -13.98 -7.39 0.44
CA VAL A 69 -14.94 -6.28 0.57
C VAL A 69 -14.13 -4.99 0.54
N ALA A 70 -14.37 -4.16 -0.47
CA ALA A 70 -13.67 -2.89 -0.67
C ALA A 70 -14.65 -1.71 -0.66
N SER A 71 -14.40 -0.72 0.19
CA SER A 71 -15.18 0.53 0.22
C SER A 71 -14.37 1.68 -0.38
N PRO A 72 -14.93 2.52 -1.26
CA PRO A 72 -14.21 3.67 -1.82
C PRO A 72 -13.73 4.63 -0.72
N ASN A 73 -12.50 5.12 -0.83
CA ASN A 73 -11.88 6.06 0.11
C ASN A 73 -11.11 7.18 -0.61
N GLY A 74 -11.74 7.79 -1.61
CA GLY A 74 -11.17 8.88 -2.40
C GLY A 74 -10.12 8.40 -3.41
N HIS A 75 -9.18 9.28 -3.76
CA HIS A 75 -8.14 9.01 -4.75
C HIS A 75 -6.79 9.63 -4.35
N TYR A 76 -5.72 9.12 -4.95
CA TYR A 76 -4.39 9.73 -4.90
C TYR A 76 -3.95 10.12 -6.31
N THR A 77 -3.46 11.36 -6.48
CA THR A 77 -2.93 11.84 -7.76
C THR A 77 -1.42 11.99 -7.63
N PRO A 78 -0.61 11.17 -8.32
CA PRO A 78 0.83 11.39 -8.44
C PRO A 78 1.12 12.71 -9.18
N PRO A 79 2.25 13.39 -8.93
CA PRO A 79 2.57 14.68 -9.55
C PRO A 79 2.46 14.70 -11.09
N ASP A 80 2.88 13.62 -11.74
CA ASP A 80 2.87 13.47 -13.21
C ASP A 80 1.89 12.38 -13.68
N GLY A 81 0.91 12.03 -12.85
CA GLY A 81 0.03 10.87 -13.05
C GLY A 81 -1.45 11.20 -13.12
N GLN A 82 -2.24 10.23 -13.59
CA GLN A 82 -3.70 10.30 -13.49
C GLN A 82 -4.16 10.02 -12.05
N PRO A 83 -5.32 10.52 -11.63
CA PRO A 83 -5.93 10.16 -10.35
C PRO A 83 -6.13 8.65 -10.23
N ILE A 84 -5.63 8.08 -9.13
CA ILE A 84 -5.74 6.65 -8.81
C ILE A 84 -6.80 6.50 -7.73
N PRO A 85 -7.97 5.89 -8.02
CA PRO A 85 -8.96 5.60 -6.99
C PRO A 85 -8.39 4.68 -5.92
N THR A 86 -8.82 4.89 -4.68
CA THR A 86 -8.35 4.12 -3.52
C THR A 86 -9.52 3.59 -2.72
N PHE A 87 -9.28 2.48 -2.02
CA PHE A 87 -10.30 1.72 -1.31
C PHE A 87 -9.77 1.28 0.05
N LEU A 88 -10.65 1.16 1.04
CA LEU A 88 -10.36 0.45 2.28
C LEU A 88 -10.82 -1.00 2.17
N ILE A 89 -9.96 -1.93 2.59
CA ILE A 89 -10.29 -3.35 2.60
C ILE A 89 -10.86 -3.74 3.96
N ALA A 90 -11.97 -4.49 3.92
CA ALA A 90 -12.55 -5.16 5.08
C ALA A 90 -12.52 -6.69 4.87
N TRP A 91 -12.31 -7.42 5.97
CA TRP A 91 -12.50 -8.86 6.02
C TRP A 91 -13.98 -9.21 6.21
N ARG A 92 -14.38 -10.41 5.79
CA ARG A 92 -15.67 -11.01 6.14
C ARG A 92 -15.54 -11.87 7.38
#